data_AF-A0A6I6DNL0-F1
#
_entry.id   AF-A0A6I6DNL0-F1
#
_cell.length_a   1.000
_cell.length_b   1.000
_cell.length_c   1.000
_cell.angle_alpha   90.00
_cell.angle_beta   90.00
_cell.angle_gamma   90.00
#
_symmetry.space_group_name_H-M   'P 1'
#
loop_
_entity.id
_entity.type
_entity.pdbx_description
1 polymer ?
#
loop_
_entity_poly.entity_id
_entity_poly.type
_entity_poly.pdbx_seq_one_letter_code
_entity_poly.pdbx_strand_id
1 'polypeptide(L)'
;MLKKIMALTIALLLVFPSMTLAIANNFNNQGYVEGYFLNSETDVTDEGEMYYTVDIESYEGEVYTIDVMPNANYTIDTIPAVMSDFKPGLEVYASLRGRQIHSLEGYSTANLGYIAPGSKVRNGVVTDIDRDQIKIRMANGEEKTYYLSPATIAQRQGQSVNIDTLYRGDRVRLYFDTDDSEIISRINIEGDSVLIQDMYKGTLNVANAIQDEVVLEDVEVFRNGRWQDHRSTMRVPYNGNNPIYIGGEQIPQHNLQYYRGKTVYMVTNSVFGRESIERMIVQNQYESTFSDKIKDINWYTQAFELNSNRNFTFNDGSIVIRNGRLQDTYALNANSDVLVVADGRGLDRMAGIVYVYNEDINNSNIGQRYLYSGRLDQIIEDRVWLEDYFILNQNEWESFSDTKELFYDNDTSIYDLEDGRFITPKEFVSGDYSMSSTKDHHEDCDRGELKDWYGYVYTDGDRIAAISVQKDMDSLLRQRVTNGIVSSIEDDPTVGWNIVLRNSNDWSNYRSQWMPKNSDLRINIDSAAIIKNGSLIKPQEINSSDRLYVVRDDFRAKVVIVK
;
A
#
# COMPACT_ATOMS: atom_id res chain seq x y z
N MET A 1 44.86 24.80 -51.13
CA MET A 1 44.06 23.61 -51.48
C MET A 1 44.24 22.44 -50.50
N LEU A 2 45.44 22.20 -49.94
CA LEU A 2 45.70 21.07 -49.04
C LEU A 2 44.78 21.00 -47.79
N LYS A 3 44.45 22.14 -47.18
CA LYS A 3 43.58 22.17 -45.97
C LYS A 3 42.11 21.82 -46.23
N LYS A 4 41.59 22.05 -47.45
CA LYS A 4 40.20 21.67 -47.80
C LYS A 4 40.08 20.18 -48.15
N ILE A 5 41.14 19.58 -48.70
CA ILE A 5 41.19 18.14 -49.00
C ILE A 5 41.31 17.33 -47.70
N MET A 6 42.07 17.83 -46.73
CA MET A 6 42.25 17.19 -45.42
C MET A 6 40.97 17.25 -44.55
N ALA A 7 40.21 18.34 -44.62
CA ALA A 7 38.91 18.45 -43.93
C ALA A 7 37.85 17.51 -44.55
N LEU A 8 37.87 17.33 -45.88
CA LEU A 8 36.96 16.41 -46.56
C LEU A 8 37.28 14.93 -46.27
N THR A 9 38.55 14.58 -46.06
CA THR A 9 38.95 13.20 -45.70
C THR A 9 38.61 12.87 -44.25
N ILE A 10 38.71 13.82 -43.33
CA ILE A 10 38.32 13.63 -41.93
C ILE A 10 36.79 13.55 -41.79
N ALA A 11 36.04 14.34 -42.57
CA ALA A 11 34.58 14.26 -42.61
C ALA A 11 34.08 12.94 -43.24
N LEU A 12 34.80 12.36 -44.22
CA LEU A 12 34.44 11.07 -44.81
C LEU A 12 34.76 9.86 -43.90
N LEU A 13 35.73 10.01 -42.99
CA LEU A 13 36.08 9.00 -41.98
C LEU A 13 35.12 8.95 -40.79
N LEU A 14 34.34 10.02 -40.55
CA LEU A 14 33.35 10.10 -39.46
C LEU A 14 31.93 9.63 -39.86
N VAL A 15 31.71 9.22 -41.12
CA VAL A 15 30.39 8.80 -41.63
C VAL A 15 30.34 7.29 -41.95
N PHE A 16 31.38 6.53 -41.61
CA PHE A 16 31.23 5.07 -41.56
C PHE A 16 30.55 4.70 -40.25
N PRO A 17 29.30 4.18 -40.26
CA PRO A 17 28.84 3.45 -39.10
C PRO A 17 29.82 2.30 -38.92
N SER A 18 30.46 2.25 -37.75
CA SER A 18 31.08 1.04 -37.26
C SER A 18 29.95 0.00 -37.16
N MET A 19 29.74 -0.74 -38.25
CA MET A 19 29.20 -2.08 -38.18
C MET A 19 30.26 -2.90 -37.44
N THR A 20 30.28 -2.79 -36.13
CA THR A 20 30.55 -3.97 -35.33
C THR A 20 29.44 -4.94 -35.73
N LEU A 21 29.78 -5.90 -36.58
CA LEU A 21 29.12 -7.19 -36.52
C LEU A 21 29.27 -7.62 -35.07
N ALA A 22 28.25 -7.36 -34.26
CA ALA A 22 28.01 -8.18 -33.11
C ALA A 22 27.88 -9.59 -33.69
N ILE A 23 28.97 -10.35 -33.59
CA ILE A 23 28.85 -11.80 -33.59
C ILE A 23 27.95 -12.02 -32.39
N ALA A 24 26.65 -12.23 -32.64
CA ALA A 24 25.77 -12.80 -31.63
C ALA A 24 26.56 -13.97 -31.03
N ASN A 25 26.72 -13.99 -29.71
CA ASN A 25 27.31 -15.10 -28.97
C ASN A 25 26.44 -16.33 -29.24
N ASN A 26 26.64 -16.94 -30.40
CA ASN A 26 25.95 -18.12 -30.82
C ASN A 26 26.72 -19.22 -30.11
N PHE A 27 26.18 -19.79 -29.04
CA PHE A 27 26.78 -20.89 -28.25
C PHE A 27 27.35 -22.02 -29.14
N ASN A 28 26.81 -22.17 -30.35
CA ASN A 28 27.33 -23.03 -31.43
C ASN A 28 28.82 -22.80 -31.76
N ASN A 29 29.39 -21.62 -31.49
CA ASN A 29 30.80 -21.29 -31.70
C ASN A 29 31.68 -21.51 -30.45
N GLN A 30 31.09 -21.51 -29.25
CA GLN A 30 31.81 -21.67 -27.98
C GLN A 30 31.97 -23.15 -27.59
N GLY A 31 31.04 -24.00 -28.03
CA GLY A 31 31.10 -25.44 -27.80
C GLY A 31 30.69 -25.85 -26.38
N TYR A 32 30.13 -24.94 -25.59
CA TYR A 32 29.54 -25.22 -24.28
C TYR A 32 28.45 -24.20 -23.93
N VAL A 33 27.64 -24.51 -22.91
CA VAL A 33 26.66 -23.62 -22.28
C VAL A 33 26.77 -23.79 -20.76
N GLU A 34 26.83 -22.67 -20.04
CA GLU A 34 26.82 -22.61 -18.57
C GLU A 34 25.56 -21.89 -18.11
N GLY A 35 24.96 -22.35 -17.02
CA GLY A 35 23.75 -21.75 -16.48
C GLY A 35 22.99 -22.64 -15.51
N TYR A 36 21.69 -22.41 -15.41
CA TYR A 36 20.78 -23.20 -14.59
C TYR A 36 19.93 -24.14 -15.44
N PHE A 37 19.90 -25.41 -15.06
CA PHE A 37 19.01 -26.39 -15.66
C PHE A 37 17.56 -25.99 -15.39
N LEU A 38 16.72 -25.89 -16.42
CA LEU A 38 15.30 -25.56 -16.26
C LEU A 38 14.44 -26.83 -16.29
N ASN A 39 14.60 -27.64 -17.33
CA ASN A 39 13.86 -28.88 -17.51
C ASN A 39 14.52 -29.78 -18.55
N SER A 40 14.07 -31.03 -18.63
CA SER A 40 14.36 -31.95 -19.73
C SER A 40 13.07 -32.56 -20.26
N GLU A 41 12.90 -32.57 -21.57
CA GLU A 41 11.86 -33.33 -22.26
C GLU A 41 12.44 -34.65 -22.77
N THR A 42 11.61 -35.69 -22.75
CA THR A 42 11.97 -37.01 -23.27
C THR A 42 11.08 -37.33 -24.45
N ASP A 43 11.68 -37.66 -25.58
CA ASP A 43 10.96 -38.10 -26.78
C ASP A 43 11.41 -39.51 -27.19
N VAL A 44 10.51 -40.24 -27.84
CA VAL A 44 10.76 -41.62 -28.28
C VAL A 44 10.52 -41.70 -29.78
N THR A 45 11.56 -42.08 -30.52
CA THR A 45 11.45 -42.27 -31.97
C THR A 45 10.53 -43.44 -32.32
N ASP A 46 10.05 -43.49 -33.56
CA ASP A 46 9.25 -44.60 -34.10
C ASP A 46 9.96 -45.97 -34.00
N GLU A 47 11.29 -45.96 -33.84
CA GLU A 47 12.14 -47.16 -33.65
C GLU A 47 12.40 -47.49 -32.17
N GLY A 48 11.82 -46.74 -31.23
CA GLY A 48 11.89 -46.99 -29.78
C GLY A 48 13.12 -46.41 -29.08
N GLU A 49 13.93 -45.60 -29.76
CA GLU A 49 15.08 -44.92 -29.16
C GLU A 49 14.66 -43.65 -28.43
N MET A 50 15.16 -43.48 -27.21
CA MET A 50 14.87 -42.34 -26.32
C MET A 50 15.90 -41.24 -26.51
N TYR A 51 15.44 -40.01 -26.71
CA TYR A 51 16.28 -38.82 -26.80
C TYR A 51 15.79 -37.74 -25.84
N TYR A 52 16.73 -36.96 -25.31
CA TYR A 52 16.43 -35.87 -24.41
C TYR A 52 16.64 -34.52 -25.10
N THR A 53 15.78 -33.57 -24.77
CA THR A 53 16.00 -32.15 -25.04
C THR A 53 16.12 -31.44 -23.69
N VAL A 54 17.15 -30.61 -23.50
CA VAL A 54 17.40 -29.93 -22.23
C VAL A 54 17.31 -28.42 -22.42
N ASP A 55 16.61 -27.76 -21.50
CA ASP A 55 16.54 -26.31 -21.40
C ASP A 55 17.52 -25.79 -20.34
N ILE A 56 18.41 -24.87 -20.73
CA ILE A 56 19.39 -24.23 -19.85
C ILE A 56 19.24 -22.72 -19.94
N GLU A 57 19.04 -22.05 -18.81
CA GLU A 57 19.10 -20.60 -18.69
C GLU A 57 20.51 -20.15 -18.35
N SER A 58 21.18 -19.44 -19.25
CA SER A 58 22.50 -18.88 -18.99
C SER A 58 22.48 -17.81 -17.88
N TYR A 59 23.66 -17.49 -17.35
CA TYR A 59 23.79 -16.41 -16.35
C TYR A 59 23.34 -15.03 -16.85
N GLU A 60 23.27 -14.82 -18.17
CA GLU A 60 22.75 -13.60 -18.79
C GLU A 60 21.23 -13.61 -19.00
N GLY A 61 20.55 -14.70 -18.61
CA GLY A 61 19.09 -14.88 -18.72
C GLY A 61 18.60 -15.39 -20.08
N GLU A 62 19.51 -15.79 -20.98
CA GLU A 62 19.12 -16.42 -22.25
C GLU A 62 18.83 -17.92 -22.05
N VAL A 63 17.71 -18.40 -22.60
CA VAL A 63 17.31 -19.81 -22.53
C VAL A 63 17.71 -20.55 -23.81
N TYR A 64 18.40 -21.67 -23.64
CA TYR A 64 18.84 -22.56 -24.71
C TYR A 64 18.18 -23.92 -24.59
N THR A 65 17.47 -24.32 -25.63
CA THR A 65 16.91 -25.68 -25.80
C THR A 65 17.85 -26.49 -26.69
N ILE A 66 18.43 -27.57 -26.17
CA ILE A 66 19.50 -28.32 -26.84
C ILE A 66 19.25 -29.84 -26.77
N ASP A 67 19.35 -30.50 -27.92
CA ASP A 67 19.27 -31.95 -28.02
C ASP A 67 20.47 -32.62 -27.35
N VAL A 68 20.23 -33.74 -26.68
CA VAL A 68 21.27 -34.53 -26.02
C VAL A 68 21.68 -35.71 -26.89
N MET A 69 22.99 -35.96 -27.01
CA MET A 69 23.48 -37.14 -27.70
C MET A 69 23.04 -38.42 -26.98
N PRO A 70 22.67 -39.51 -27.69
CA PRO A 70 22.21 -40.74 -27.07
C PRO A 70 23.24 -41.42 -26.14
N ASN A 71 24.52 -41.04 -26.23
CA ASN A 71 25.61 -41.51 -25.38
C ASN A 71 26.27 -40.39 -24.55
N ALA A 72 25.52 -39.33 -24.23
CA ALA A 72 26.03 -38.24 -23.41
C ALA A 72 26.39 -38.72 -21.98
N ASN A 73 27.42 -38.12 -21.42
CA ASN A 73 27.82 -38.37 -20.03
C ASN A 73 27.12 -37.39 -19.10
N TYR A 74 26.61 -37.89 -17.98
CA TYR A 74 25.98 -37.08 -16.94
C TYR A 74 26.72 -37.27 -15.63
N THR A 75 27.06 -36.17 -14.98
CA THR A 75 27.75 -36.15 -13.68
C THR A 75 27.22 -35.01 -12.83
N ILE A 76 27.14 -35.23 -11.51
CA ILE A 76 26.90 -34.17 -10.53
C ILE A 76 28.03 -34.22 -9.52
N ASP A 77 28.76 -33.11 -9.36
CA ASP A 77 29.99 -33.03 -8.55
C ASP A 77 30.98 -34.17 -8.87
N THR A 78 31.19 -34.44 -10.17
CA THR A 78 32.01 -35.52 -10.73
C THR A 78 31.52 -36.96 -10.45
N ILE A 79 30.37 -37.12 -9.80
CA ILE A 79 29.74 -38.43 -9.53
C ILE A 79 28.80 -38.76 -10.70
N PRO A 80 28.90 -39.97 -11.30
CA PRO A 80 27.99 -40.38 -12.37
C PRO A 80 26.52 -40.24 -11.97
N ALA A 81 25.74 -39.60 -12.82
CA ALA A 81 24.32 -39.31 -12.62
C ALA A 81 23.47 -39.81 -13.80
N VAL A 82 22.14 -39.70 -13.68
CA VAL A 82 21.21 -39.87 -14.80
C VAL A 82 20.43 -38.57 -15.04
N MET A 83 19.83 -38.40 -16.22
CA MET A 83 19.09 -37.17 -16.56
C MET A 83 18.01 -36.83 -15.51
N SER A 84 17.36 -37.82 -14.91
CA SER A 84 16.34 -37.60 -13.87
C SER A 84 16.89 -36.99 -12.57
N ASP A 85 18.20 -37.01 -12.35
CA ASP A 85 18.85 -36.44 -11.17
C ASP A 85 19.04 -34.92 -11.30
N PHE A 86 19.03 -34.39 -12.53
CA PHE A 86 19.11 -32.95 -12.78
C PHE A 86 17.76 -32.32 -12.48
N LYS A 87 17.73 -31.41 -11.50
CA LYS A 87 16.52 -30.71 -11.05
C LYS A 87 16.52 -29.27 -11.51
N PRO A 88 15.34 -28.66 -11.76
CA PRO A 88 15.24 -27.25 -12.06
C PRO A 88 16.00 -26.38 -11.04
N GLY A 89 16.83 -25.46 -11.51
CA GLY A 89 17.68 -24.59 -10.70
C GLY A 89 19.05 -25.15 -10.35
N LEU A 90 19.39 -26.40 -10.74
CA LEU A 90 20.74 -26.94 -10.60
C LEU A 90 21.69 -26.19 -11.54
N GLU A 91 22.82 -25.71 -11.02
CA GLU A 91 23.88 -25.12 -11.84
C GLU A 91 24.52 -26.20 -12.71
N VAL A 92 24.63 -25.96 -14.02
CA VAL A 92 25.10 -26.93 -14.99
C VAL A 92 26.10 -26.35 -15.98
N TYR A 93 27.02 -27.21 -16.40
CA TYR A 93 27.96 -27.00 -17.50
C TYR A 93 27.69 -28.06 -18.58
N ALA A 94 27.12 -27.64 -19.71
CA ALA A 94 26.83 -28.49 -20.86
C ALA A 94 27.94 -28.34 -21.91
N SER A 95 28.71 -29.40 -22.16
CA SER A 95 29.66 -29.46 -23.28
C SER A 95 28.99 -29.96 -24.54
N LEU A 96 29.17 -29.23 -25.64
CA LEU A 96 28.58 -29.52 -26.93
C LEU A 96 29.57 -30.19 -27.87
N ARG A 97 29.08 -31.18 -28.63
CA ARG A 97 29.75 -31.71 -29.81
C ARG A 97 28.84 -31.44 -31.01
N GLY A 98 29.20 -30.45 -31.83
CA GLY A 98 28.30 -29.94 -32.86
C GLY A 98 27.17 -29.15 -32.23
N ARG A 99 25.92 -29.58 -32.46
CA ARG A 99 24.71 -28.92 -31.91
C ARG A 99 24.06 -29.69 -30.75
N GLN A 100 24.72 -30.75 -30.27
CA GLN A 100 24.15 -31.64 -29.25
C GLN A 100 25.03 -31.69 -28.01
N ILE A 101 24.41 -31.87 -26.85
CA ILE A 101 25.10 -32.07 -25.58
C ILE A 101 25.75 -33.46 -25.57
N HIS A 102 27.07 -33.50 -25.38
CA HIS A 102 27.82 -34.75 -25.19
C HIS A 102 28.19 -34.97 -23.71
N SER A 103 28.23 -33.91 -22.91
CA SER A 103 28.48 -34.01 -21.47
C SER A 103 27.68 -32.95 -20.73
N LEU A 104 27.04 -33.33 -19.63
CA LEU A 104 26.32 -32.42 -18.74
C LEU A 104 26.82 -32.64 -17.31
N GLU A 105 27.54 -31.65 -16.78
CA GLU A 105 28.00 -31.62 -15.39
C GLU A 105 27.05 -30.75 -14.58
N GLY A 106 26.59 -31.22 -13.42
CA GLY A 106 25.84 -30.43 -12.44
C GLY A 106 26.67 -30.14 -11.20
N TYR A 107 26.43 -28.99 -10.58
CA TYR A 107 27.11 -28.57 -9.35
C TYR A 107 26.11 -28.41 -8.22
N SER A 108 26.30 -29.13 -7.11
CA SER A 108 25.44 -28.98 -5.94
C SER A 108 25.66 -27.59 -5.31
N THR A 109 24.58 -26.82 -5.12
CA THR A 109 24.69 -25.51 -4.47
C THR A 109 24.99 -25.68 -2.97
N ALA A 110 25.77 -24.76 -2.39
CA ALA A 110 26.05 -24.75 -0.95
C ALA A 110 24.80 -24.45 -0.08
N ASN A 111 23.73 -23.93 -0.71
CA ASN A 111 22.47 -23.56 -0.05
C ASN A 111 21.41 -24.61 -0.33
N LEU A 112 21.41 -25.68 0.47
CA LEU A 112 20.34 -26.68 0.47
C LEU A 112 18.97 -25.98 0.64
N GLY A 113 18.08 -26.17 -0.33
CA GLY A 113 16.71 -25.66 -0.29
C GLY A 113 16.49 -24.26 -0.92
N TYR A 114 17.50 -23.65 -1.53
CA TYR A 114 17.28 -22.47 -2.38
C TYR A 114 16.40 -22.82 -3.58
N ILE A 115 15.47 -21.93 -3.90
CA ILE A 115 14.61 -22.04 -5.08
C ILE A 115 14.71 -20.74 -5.88
N ALA A 116 14.61 -20.82 -7.21
CA ALA A 116 14.68 -19.64 -8.05
C ALA A 116 13.62 -18.59 -7.62
N PRO A 117 13.94 -17.28 -7.57
CA PRO A 117 12.98 -16.25 -7.18
C PRO A 117 11.69 -16.34 -7.99
N GLY A 118 10.54 -16.50 -7.32
CA GLY A 118 9.24 -16.65 -7.97
C GLY A 118 8.80 -18.07 -8.30
N SER A 119 9.60 -19.08 -7.97
CA SER A 119 9.21 -20.50 -8.04
C SER A 119 8.16 -20.88 -6.97
N LYS A 120 8.25 -20.31 -5.76
CA LYS A 120 7.21 -20.39 -4.73
C LYS A 120 6.51 -19.05 -4.58
N VAL A 121 5.23 -19.05 -4.94
CA VAL A 121 4.36 -17.88 -4.81
C VAL A 121 3.13 -18.24 -3.98
N ARG A 122 2.69 -17.31 -3.14
CA ARG A 122 1.42 -17.39 -2.43
C ARG A 122 0.62 -16.11 -2.66
N ASN A 123 -0.64 -16.25 -3.04
CA ASN A 123 -1.54 -15.13 -3.25
C ASN A 123 -2.65 -15.18 -2.20
N GLY A 124 -3.02 -14.02 -1.65
CA GLY A 124 -4.10 -13.95 -0.67
C GLY A 124 -4.46 -12.53 -0.28
N VAL A 125 -5.39 -12.43 0.67
CA VAL A 125 -5.79 -11.17 1.31
C VAL A 125 -5.22 -11.14 2.71
N VAL A 126 -4.61 -10.03 3.12
CA VAL A 126 -4.10 -9.85 4.49
C VAL A 126 -5.27 -9.77 5.46
N THR A 127 -5.35 -10.73 6.39
CA THR A 127 -6.40 -10.76 7.42
C THR A 127 -5.92 -10.24 8.75
N ASP A 128 -4.62 -10.39 9.02
CA ASP A 128 -4.01 -9.91 10.26
C ASP A 128 -2.56 -9.49 10.05
N ILE A 129 -2.14 -8.51 10.85
CA ILE A 129 -0.78 -7.98 10.86
C ILE A 129 -0.35 -7.84 12.32
N ASP A 130 0.73 -8.51 12.68
CA ASP A 130 1.34 -8.39 13.99
C ASP A 130 2.87 -8.29 13.90
N ARG A 131 3.39 -7.06 13.95
CA ARG A 131 4.82 -6.73 13.90
C ARG A 131 5.48 -7.35 12.66
N ASP A 132 6.28 -8.38 12.83
CA ASP A 132 6.97 -9.09 11.76
C ASP A 132 6.14 -10.23 11.17
N GLN A 133 4.87 -10.39 11.56
CA GLN A 133 4.00 -11.47 11.11
C GLN A 133 2.82 -10.93 10.29
N ILE A 134 2.51 -11.61 9.20
CA ILE A 134 1.34 -11.34 8.37
C ILE A 134 0.56 -12.63 8.20
N LYS A 135 -0.74 -12.59 8.50
CA LYS A 135 -1.66 -13.68 8.17
C LYS A 135 -2.38 -13.34 6.87
N ILE A 136 -2.36 -14.27 5.92
CA ILE A 136 -3.12 -14.15 4.68
C ILE A 136 -4.16 -15.26 4.55
N ARG A 137 -5.30 -14.92 3.96
CA ARG A 137 -6.33 -15.85 3.52
C ARG A 137 -6.18 -16.11 2.03
N MET A 138 -5.99 -17.36 1.66
CA MET A 138 -5.88 -17.80 0.27
C MET A 138 -7.26 -18.03 -0.36
N ALA A 139 -7.32 -18.18 -1.68
CA ALA A 139 -8.57 -18.34 -2.42
C ALA A 139 -9.39 -19.60 -2.02
N ASN A 140 -8.72 -20.63 -1.47
CA ASN A 140 -9.36 -21.84 -0.94
C ASN A 140 -9.95 -21.65 0.48
N GLY A 141 -9.85 -20.43 1.05
CA GLY A 141 -10.29 -20.12 2.42
C GLY A 141 -9.27 -20.47 3.51
N GLU A 142 -8.14 -21.09 3.17
CA GLU A 142 -7.07 -21.39 4.12
C GLU A 142 -6.41 -20.10 4.61
N GLU A 143 -6.23 -19.97 5.92
CA GLU A 143 -5.45 -18.89 6.52
C GLU A 143 -4.10 -19.40 6.97
N LYS A 144 -3.03 -18.67 6.63
CA LYS A 144 -1.66 -19.02 7.00
C LYS A 144 -0.86 -17.79 7.38
N THR A 145 -0.01 -17.93 8.39
CA THR A 145 0.92 -16.90 8.86
C THR A 145 2.25 -17.01 8.12
N TYR A 146 2.83 -15.87 7.80
CA TYR A 146 4.13 -15.67 7.18
C TYR A 146 4.91 -14.59 7.92
N TYR A 147 6.22 -14.57 7.74
CA TYR A 147 7.13 -13.72 8.48
C TYR A 147 7.84 -12.73 7.56
N LEU A 148 8.02 -11.51 8.06
CA LEU A 148 8.82 -10.46 7.48
C LEU A 148 10.24 -10.53 8.05
N SER A 149 11.20 -10.03 7.28
CA SER A 149 12.56 -9.81 7.73
C SER A 149 13.05 -8.46 7.22
N PRO A 150 14.17 -7.93 7.73
CA PRO A 150 14.79 -6.72 7.17
C PRO A 150 15.15 -6.84 5.68
N ALA A 151 15.25 -8.06 5.14
CA ALA A 151 15.52 -8.30 3.71
C ALA A 151 14.23 -8.38 2.87
N THR A 152 13.04 -8.35 3.48
CA THR A 152 11.77 -8.44 2.75
C THR A 152 11.53 -7.16 1.96
N ILE A 153 11.44 -7.28 0.63
CA ILE A 153 11.18 -6.15 -0.26
C ILE A 153 9.67 -6.00 -0.47
N ALA A 154 9.11 -4.86 -0.08
CA ALA A 154 7.72 -4.52 -0.35
C ALA A 154 7.59 -3.66 -1.60
N GLN A 155 6.67 -4.01 -2.49
CA GLN A 155 6.41 -3.28 -3.73
C GLN A 155 4.92 -2.99 -3.87
N ARG A 156 4.57 -1.80 -4.36
CA ARG A 156 3.21 -1.42 -4.77
C ARG A 156 3.29 -0.78 -6.15
N GLN A 157 2.48 -1.25 -7.10
CA GLN A 157 2.53 -0.82 -8.51
C GLN A 157 3.95 -0.88 -9.13
N GLY A 158 4.75 -1.86 -8.70
CA GLY A 158 6.13 -2.05 -9.17
C GLY A 158 7.18 -1.11 -8.53
N GLN A 159 6.78 -0.18 -7.67
CA GLN A 159 7.68 0.69 -6.93
C GLN A 159 7.95 0.12 -5.53
N SER A 160 9.18 0.27 -5.03
CA SER A 160 9.52 -0.11 -3.66
C SER A 160 8.81 0.81 -2.68
N VAL A 161 8.17 0.24 -1.66
CA VAL A 161 7.48 0.97 -0.60
C VAL A 161 7.92 0.44 0.77
N ASN A 162 7.66 1.19 1.83
CA ASN A 162 7.84 0.66 3.18
C ASN A 162 6.72 -0.35 3.49
N ILE A 163 7.05 -1.42 4.20
CA ILE A 163 6.11 -2.48 4.55
C ILE A 163 5.02 -2.01 5.54
N ASP A 164 5.26 -0.93 6.29
CA ASP A 164 4.28 -0.27 7.16
C ASP A 164 3.11 0.38 6.39
N THR A 165 3.20 0.47 5.05
CA THR A 165 2.09 0.87 4.17
C THR A 165 1.02 -0.21 3.97
N LEU A 166 1.27 -1.42 4.47
CA LEU A 166 0.36 -2.55 4.38
C LEU A 166 -0.85 -2.38 5.31
N TYR A 167 -2.04 -2.65 4.77
CA TYR A 167 -3.29 -2.69 5.52
C TYR A 167 -3.84 -4.11 5.59
N ARG A 168 -4.59 -4.41 6.67
CA ARG A 168 -5.58 -5.49 6.63
C ARG A 168 -6.52 -5.25 5.44
N GLY A 169 -6.92 -6.30 4.74
CA GLY A 169 -7.70 -6.25 3.51
C GLY A 169 -6.87 -6.04 2.23
N ASP A 170 -5.57 -5.72 2.32
CA ASP A 170 -4.73 -5.64 1.11
C ASP A 170 -4.61 -7.02 0.45
N ARG A 171 -4.70 -7.04 -0.88
CA ARG A 171 -4.39 -8.20 -1.71
C ARG A 171 -2.89 -8.24 -1.96
N VAL A 172 -2.27 -9.37 -1.70
CA VAL A 172 -0.82 -9.52 -1.74
C VAL A 172 -0.39 -10.77 -2.48
N ARG A 173 0.78 -10.68 -3.11
CA ARG A 173 1.52 -11.79 -3.67
C ARG A 173 2.87 -11.90 -2.96
N LEU A 174 3.07 -13.01 -2.26
CA LEU A 174 4.27 -13.32 -1.49
C LEU A 174 5.18 -14.22 -2.33
N TYR A 175 6.48 -13.89 -2.31
CA TYR A 175 7.56 -14.62 -2.95
C TYR A 175 8.52 -15.14 -1.89
N PHE A 176 9.11 -16.30 -2.17
CA PHE A 176 10.04 -16.98 -1.27
C PHE A 176 11.26 -17.44 -2.07
N ASP A 177 12.43 -17.38 -1.43
CA ASP A 177 13.71 -17.79 -2.03
C ASP A 177 14.17 -19.18 -1.52
N THR A 178 13.39 -19.79 -0.62
CA THR A 178 13.65 -21.13 -0.06
C THR A 178 12.36 -21.91 0.08
N ASP A 179 12.38 -23.21 -0.24
CA ASP A 179 11.18 -24.05 -0.33
C ASP A 179 10.44 -24.21 1.00
N ASP A 180 11.17 -24.40 2.10
CA ASP A 180 10.57 -24.65 3.42
C ASP A 180 10.40 -23.41 4.30
N SER A 181 10.69 -22.21 3.79
CA SER A 181 10.56 -20.99 4.58
C SER A 181 9.18 -20.36 4.50
N GLU A 182 8.77 -19.79 5.62
CA GLU A 182 7.63 -18.89 5.75
C GLU A 182 8.06 -17.42 5.80
N ILE A 183 9.38 -17.15 5.69
CA ILE A 183 9.95 -15.82 5.58
C ILE A 183 9.80 -15.32 4.15
N ILE A 184 9.14 -14.19 3.99
CA ILE A 184 8.84 -13.57 2.70
C ILE A 184 10.09 -12.87 2.19
N SER A 185 10.54 -13.18 0.97
CA SER A 185 11.62 -12.42 0.31
C SER A 185 11.10 -11.16 -0.36
N ARG A 186 9.93 -11.24 -0.97
CA ARG A 186 9.27 -10.10 -1.62
C ARG A 186 7.76 -10.17 -1.45
N ILE A 187 7.15 -9.02 -1.23
CA ILE A 187 5.70 -8.84 -1.16
C ILE A 187 5.28 -7.80 -2.19
N ASN A 188 4.45 -8.22 -3.13
CA ASN A 188 3.77 -7.31 -4.04
C ASN A 188 2.38 -7.03 -3.49
N ILE A 189 2.15 -5.79 -3.08
CA ILE A 189 0.89 -5.27 -2.61
C ILE A 189 0.12 -4.75 -3.84
N GLU A 190 -1.12 -5.19 -3.99
CA GLU A 190 -2.00 -4.69 -5.04
C GLU A 190 -2.17 -3.16 -4.90
N GLY A 191 -2.27 -2.46 -6.03
CA GLY A 191 -2.45 -1.01 -6.05
C GLY A 191 -3.86 -0.58 -5.64
N ASP A 192 -4.24 0.62 -6.05
CA ASP A 192 -5.48 1.29 -5.61
C ASP A 192 -6.78 0.61 -6.08
N SER A 193 -6.70 -0.46 -6.90
CA SER A 193 -7.86 -1.27 -7.29
C SER A 193 -8.54 -1.97 -6.11
N VAL A 194 -7.84 -2.13 -4.98
CA VAL A 194 -8.43 -2.66 -3.74
C VAL A 194 -9.27 -1.60 -2.98
N LEU A 195 -9.06 -0.31 -3.27
CA LEU A 195 -9.79 0.76 -2.62
C LEU A 195 -11.22 0.84 -3.16
N ILE A 196 -12.14 1.08 -2.24
CA ILE A 196 -13.53 1.37 -2.56
C ILE A 196 -13.57 2.70 -3.29
N GLN A 197 -14.11 2.67 -4.50
CA GLN A 197 -14.34 3.88 -5.29
C GLN A 197 -15.55 4.63 -4.72
N ASP A 198 -16.70 3.94 -4.67
CA ASP A 198 -17.95 4.49 -4.19
C ASP A 198 -18.90 3.42 -3.62
N MET A 199 -19.83 3.90 -2.79
CA MET A 199 -20.98 3.13 -2.33
C MET A 199 -22.24 3.73 -2.92
N TYR A 200 -23.11 2.87 -3.42
CA TYR A 200 -24.36 3.27 -4.03
C TYR A 200 -25.53 2.54 -3.38
N LYS A 201 -26.68 3.21 -3.45
CA LYS A 201 -27.99 2.65 -3.15
C LYS A 201 -28.92 2.97 -4.32
N GLY A 202 -29.76 2.03 -4.71
CA GLY A 202 -30.73 2.27 -5.78
C GLY A 202 -31.73 1.13 -5.91
N THR A 203 -32.72 1.31 -6.77
CA THR A 203 -33.73 0.29 -7.05
C THR A 203 -33.26 -0.62 -8.17
N LEU A 204 -33.22 -1.94 -7.91
CA LEU A 204 -32.81 -2.92 -8.92
C LEU A 204 -33.85 -3.00 -10.05
N ASN A 205 -33.49 -2.61 -11.27
CA ASN A 205 -34.38 -2.73 -12.44
C ASN A 205 -34.06 -3.99 -13.27
N VAL A 206 -32.79 -4.22 -13.59
CA VAL A 206 -32.36 -5.37 -14.39
C VAL A 206 -31.16 -6.04 -13.73
N ALA A 207 -31.18 -7.37 -13.67
CA ALA A 207 -30.01 -8.19 -13.34
C ALA A 207 -29.79 -9.17 -14.49
N ASN A 208 -28.70 -8.98 -15.24
CA ASN A 208 -28.36 -9.83 -16.37
C ASN A 208 -27.18 -10.74 -15.99
N ALA A 209 -27.48 -12.00 -15.66
CA ALA A 209 -26.47 -12.99 -15.31
C ALA A 209 -25.61 -13.46 -16.52
N ILE A 210 -26.02 -13.16 -17.76
CA ILE A 210 -25.24 -13.50 -18.97
C ILE A 210 -24.23 -12.40 -19.28
N GLN A 211 -24.63 -11.14 -19.10
CA GLN A 211 -23.77 -9.98 -19.33
C GLN A 211 -22.97 -9.55 -18.10
N ASP A 212 -23.22 -10.18 -16.94
CA ASP A 212 -22.56 -9.84 -15.69
C ASP A 212 -22.71 -8.34 -15.37
N GLU A 213 -23.96 -7.85 -15.49
CA GLU A 213 -24.32 -6.45 -15.30
C GLU A 213 -25.63 -6.31 -14.53
N VAL A 214 -25.70 -5.26 -13.72
CA VAL A 214 -26.94 -4.80 -13.10
C VAL A 214 -27.28 -3.37 -13.53
N VAL A 215 -28.57 -3.09 -13.61
CA VAL A 215 -29.10 -1.75 -13.88
C VAL A 215 -29.93 -1.32 -12.69
N LEU A 216 -29.55 -0.19 -12.12
CA LEU A 216 -30.25 0.47 -11.02
C LEU A 216 -30.97 1.73 -11.50
N GLU A 217 -32.09 2.02 -10.87
CA GLU A 217 -32.84 3.27 -10.97
C GLU A 217 -32.77 4.04 -9.65
N ASP A 218 -33.01 5.35 -9.71
CA ASP A 218 -33.02 6.25 -8.53
C ASP A 218 -31.76 6.07 -7.66
N VAL A 219 -30.60 6.22 -8.31
CA VAL A 219 -29.32 5.90 -7.71
C VAL A 219 -28.82 7.06 -6.86
N GLU A 220 -28.57 6.75 -5.60
CA GLU A 220 -27.93 7.61 -4.61
C GLU A 220 -26.48 7.15 -4.38
N VAL A 221 -25.57 8.10 -4.16
CA VAL A 221 -24.18 7.85 -3.76
C VAL A 221 -23.97 8.24 -2.30
N PHE A 222 -23.18 7.45 -1.57
CA PHE A 222 -22.84 7.77 -0.18
C PHE A 222 -21.71 8.80 -0.12
N ARG A 223 -22.02 10.02 0.32
CA ARG A 223 -21.05 11.12 0.44
C ARG A 223 -21.34 11.96 1.68
N ASN A 224 -20.29 12.31 2.44
CA ASN A 224 -20.35 13.17 3.62
C ASN A 224 -21.39 12.70 4.65
N GLY A 225 -21.34 11.40 4.99
CA GLY A 225 -22.19 10.81 6.02
C GLY A 225 -23.65 10.57 5.61
N ARG A 226 -24.03 10.79 4.34
CA ARG A 226 -25.42 10.65 3.87
C ARG A 226 -25.51 10.15 2.42
N TRP A 227 -26.66 9.58 2.08
CA TRP A 227 -27.05 9.31 0.70
C TRP A 227 -27.41 10.62 -0.02
N GLN A 228 -26.97 10.77 -1.25
CA GLN A 228 -27.22 11.94 -2.09
C GLN A 228 -27.59 11.48 -3.50
N ASP A 229 -28.57 12.13 -4.13
CA ASP A 229 -28.97 11.86 -5.51
C ASP A 229 -27.75 11.88 -6.44
N HIS A 230 -27.59 10.83 -7.25
CA HIS A 230 -26.46 10.68 -8.16
C HIS A 230 -26.89 10.59 -9.62
N ARG A 231 -27.70 9.57 -9.96
CA ARG A 231 -28.15 9.31 -11.34
C ARG A 231 -29.54 8.70 -11.34
N SER A 232 -30.35 9.04 -12.33
CA SER A 232 -31.66 8.40 -12.53
C SER A 232 -31.53 6.93 -12.91
N THR A 233 -30.47 6.57 -13.65
CA THR A 233 -30.20 5.20 -14.07
C THR A 233 -28.69 4.98 -14.11
N MET A 234 -28.23 3.85 -13.58
CA MET A 234 -26.83 3.46 -13.62
C MET A 234 -26.72 1.99 -13.99
N ARG A 235 -25.82 1.68 -14.93
CA ARG A 235 -25.46 0.31 -15.28
C ARG A 235 -24.05 0.05 -14.76
N VAL A 236 -23.88 -1.00 -13.98
CA VAL A 236 -22.61 -1.33 -13.36
C VAL A 236 -22.27 -2.80 -13.62
N PRO A 237 -21.06 -3.09 -14.12
CA PRO A 237 -20.53 -4.45 -14.20
C PRO A 237 -20.48 -5.11 -12.82
N TYR A 238 -20.70 -6.41 -12.80
CA TYR A 238 -20.73 -7.24 -11.62
C TYR A 238 -20.06 -8.58 -11.92
N ASN A 239 -19.11 -9.01 -11.09
CA ASN A 239 -18.52 -10.33 -11.25
C ASN A 239 -19.42 -11.42 -10.64
N GLY A 240 -19.86 -12.38 -11.45
CA GLY A 240 -20.72 -13.49 -11.03
C GLY A 240 -20.21 -14.32 -9.85
N ASN A 241 -18.91 -14.30 -9.59
CA ASN A 241 -18.28 -15.00 -8.47
C ASN A 241 -18.41 -14.28 -7.13
N ASN A 242 -18.80 -13.00 -7.12
CA ASN A 242 -19.01 -12.28 -5.87
C ASN A 242 -20.28 -12.80 -5.19
N PRO A 243 -20.32 -12.93 -3.86
CA PRO A 243 -21.53 -13.34 -3.17
C PRO A 243 -22.49 -12.14 -3.03
N ILE A 244 -23.79 -12.42 -3.19
CA ILE A 244 -24.89 -11.46 -2.97
C ILE A 244 -25.68 -11.95 -1.77
N TYR A 245 -26.13 -11.04 -0.90
CA TYR A 245 -26.88 -11.41 0.30
C TYR A 245 -28.22 -10.67 0.42
N ILE A 246 -29.17 -11.30 1.11
CA ILE A 246 -30.41 -10.68 1.58
C ILE A 246 -30.71 -11.17 2.99
N GLY A 247 -30.88 -10.25 3.95
CA GLY A 247 -31.17 -10.62 5.35
C GLY A 247 -30.14 -11.58 5.98
N GLY A 248 -28.90 -11.57 5.50
CA GLY A 248 -27.82 -12.46 5.96
C GLY A 248 -27.69 -13.78 5.21
N GLU A 249 -28.63 -14.10 4.32
CA GLU A 249 -28.57 -15.31 3.51
C GLU A 249 -27.95 -15.02 2.14
N GLN A 250 -26.98 -15.85 1.73
CA GLN A 250 -26.39 -15.76 0.40
C GLN A 250 -27.40 -16.21 -0.65
N ILE A 251 -27.55 -15.42 -1.72
CA ILE A 251 -28.42 -15.74 -2.86
C ILE A 251 -27.57 -16.08 -4.09
N PRO A 252 -27.96 -17.11 -4.86
CA PRO A 252 -27.35 -17.37 -6.17
C PRO A 252 -27.56 -16.19 -7.12
N GLN A 253 -26.53 -15.83 -7.91
CA GLN A 253 -26.60 -14.70 -8.85
C GLN A 253 -27.79 -14.80 -9.82
N HIS A 254 -28.09 -15.99 -10.34
CA HIS A 254 -29.20 -16.20 -11.28
C HIS A 254 -30.58 -15.91 -10.66
N ASN A 255 -30.68 -15.83 -9.33
CA ASN A 255 -31.90 -15.45 -8.63
C ASN A 255 -32.05 -13.93 -8.46
N LEU A 256 -31.01 -13.13 -8.75
CA LEU A 256 -31.05 -11.68 -8.56
C LEU A 256 -32.18 -11.01 -9.36
N GLN A 257 -32.52 -11.56 -10.53
CA GLN A 257 -33.65 -11.10 -11.36
C GLN A 257 -35.01 -11.10 -10.65
N TYR A 258 -35.20 -11.96 -9.64
CA TYR A 258 -36.44 -12.04 -8.87
C TYR A 258 -36.58 -10.92 -7.83
N TYR A 259 -35.51 -10.17 -7.57
CA TYR A 259 -35.50 -9.04 -6.64
C TYR A 259 -35.70 -7.69 -7.34
N ARG A 260 -36.17 -7.70 -8.60
CA ARG A 260 -36.51 -6.48 -9.32
C ARG A 260 -37.48 -5.62 -8.51
N GLY A 261 -37.22 -4.32 -8.45
CA GLY A 261 -37.96 -3.34 -7.66
C GLY A 261 -37.54 -3.26 -6.20
N LYS A 262 -36.58 -4.08 -5.74
CA LYS A 262 -36.00 -3.97 -4.40
C LYS A 262 -34.86 -2.96 -4.40
N THR A 263 -34.70 -2.27 -3.28
CA THR A 263 -33.50 -1.48 -3.00
C THR A 263 -32.31 -2.40 -2.82
N VAL A 264 -31.20 -2.06 -3.44
CA VAL A 264 -29.91 -2.72 -3.25
C VAL A 264 -28.87 -1.70 -2.81
N TYR A 265 -27.91 -2.17 -2.02
CA TYR A 265 -26.70 -1.43 -1.69
C TYR A 265 -25.53 -2.14 -2.33
N MET A 266 -24.62 -1.37 -2.93
CA MET A 266 -23.43 -1.92 -3.57
C MET A 266 -22.19 -1.10 -3.22
N VAL A 267 -21.08 -1.80 -3.10
CA VAL A 267 -19.75 -1.24 -2.98
C VAL A 267 -19.00 -1.55 -4.27
N THR A 268 -18.34 -0.53 -4.81
CA THR A 268 -17.63 -0.62 -6.07
C THR A 268 -16.14 -0.35 -5.89
N ASN A 269 -15.34 -0.95 -6.76
CA ASN A 269 -13.91 -0.69 -6.92
C ASN A 269 -13.60 -0.35 -8.38
N SER A 270 -12.38 0.14 -8.63
CA SER A 270 -11.89 0.42 -9.98
C SER A 270 -11.02 -0.73 -10.48
N VAL A 271 -11.51 -1.48 -11.46
CA VAL A 271 -10.81 -2.60 -12.10
C VAL A 271 -10.46 -2.17 -13.53
N PHE A 272 -9.16 -2.05 -13.82
CA PHE A 272 -8.65 -1.52 -15.10
C PHE A 272 -9.25 -0.16 -15.49
N GLY A 273 -9.46 0.72 -14.50
CA GLY A 273 -10.03 2.06 -14.70
C GLY A 273 -11.55 2.06 -14.95
N ARG A 274 -12.22 0.92 -14.78
CA ARG A 274 -13.68 0.81 -14.86
C ARG A 274 -14.24 0.39 -13.51
N GLU A 275 -15.29 1.08 -13.11
CA GLU A 275 -16.02 0.78 -11.88
C GLU A 275 -16.72 -0.59 -12.02
N SER A 276 -16.56 -1.44 -11.00
CA SER A 276 -17.17 -2.78 -10.92
C SER A 276 -17.68 -3.03 -9.50
N ILE A 277 -18.73 -3.83 -9.37
CA ILE A 277 -19.28 -4.19 -8.06
C ILE A 277 -18.40 -5.25 -7.39
N GLU A 278 -17.91 -4.94 -6.20
CA GLU A 278 -17.16 -5.85 -5.34
C GLU A 278 -18.09 -6.59 -4.36
N ARG A 279 -19.12 -5.91 -3.82
CA ARG A 279 -20.11 -6.53 -2.93
C ARG A 279 -21.49 -5.88 -3.09
N MET A 280 -22.54 -6.69 -2.99
CA MET A 280 -23.93 -6.25 -3.08
C MET A 280 -24.80 -6.91 -2.01
N ILE A 281 -25.70 -6.13 -1.43
CA ILE A 281 -26.75 -6.60 -0.53
C ILE A 281 -28.12 -6.09 -1.01
N VAL A 282 -29.12 -6.96 -0.96
CA VAL A 282 -30.52 -6.61 -1.23
C VAL A 282 -31.19 -6.26 0.09
N GLN A 283 -31.91 -5.13 0.13
CA GLN A 283 -32.69 -4.75 1.30
C GLN A 283 -33.87 -5.72 1.48
N ASN A 284 -33.98 -6.30 2.68
CA ASN A 284 -35.04 -7.22 3.05
C ASN A 284 -36.25 -6.47 3.64
N GLN A 285 -36.00 -5.61 4.63
CA GLN A 285 -37.03 -4.92 5.40
C GLN A 285 -36.86 -3.38 5.34
N TYR A 286 -36.67 -2.71 6.49
CA TYR A 286 -36.62 -1.26 6.59
C TYR A 286 -35.21 -0.78 6.91
N GLU A 287 -34.77 0.22 6.15
CA GLU A 287 -33.49 0.89 6.39
C GLU A 287 -33.58 1.79 7.62
N SER A 288 -32.52 1.78 8.42
CA SER A 288 -32.29 2.81 9.43
C SER A 288 -30.79 3.08 9.61
N THR A 289 -30.41 4.34 9.78
CA THR A 289 -29.00 4.75 9.85
C THR A 289 -28.64 5.27 11.24
N PHE A 290 -27.48 4.84 11.76
CA PHE A 290 -26.96 5.22 13.07
C PHE A 290 -25.49 5.59 12.97
N SER A 291 -25.07 6.55 13.78
CA SER A 291 -23.66 6.92 13.91
C SER A 291 -23.33 6.98 15.39
N ASP A 292 -22.41 6.14 15.84
CA ASP A 292 -22.03 6.03 17.25
C ASP A 292 -20.76 5.17 17.41
N LYS A 293 -20.22 5.12 18.62
CA LYS A 293 -19.11 4.25 18.97
C LYS A 293 -19.60 2.84 19.34
N ILE A 294 -18.90 1.81 18.87
CA ILE A 294 -19.11 0.42 19.30
C ILE A 294 -18.65 0.29 20.75
N LYS A 295 -19.56 -0.13 21.62
CA LYS A 295 -19.30 -0.36 23.04
C LYS A 295 -18.70 -1.74 23.27
N ASP A 296 -19.33 -2.77 22.72
CA ASP A 296 -18.90 -4.17 22.89
C ASP A 296 -19.30 -5.02 21.67
N ILE A 297 -18.58 -6.13 21.46
CA ILE A 297 -18.82 -7.09 20.37
C ILE A 297 -18.88 -8.50 20.95
N ASN A 298 -20.00 -9.18 20.70
CA ASN A 298 -20.18 -10.59 20.97
C ASN A 298 -19.98 -11.39 19.68
N TRP A 299 -18.78 -11.96 19.52
CA TRP A 299 -18.43 -12.78 18.36
C TRP A 299 -19.17 -14.12 18.30
N TYR A 300 -19.61 -14.67 19.44
CA TYR A 300 -20.37 -15.92 19.46
C TYR A 300 -21.76 -15.74 18.85
N THR A 301 -22.42 -14.62 19.14
CA THR A 301 -23.74 -14.29 18.57
C THR A 301 -23.67 -13.41 17.33
N GLN A 302 -22.46 -13.07 16.86
CA GLN A 302 -22.21 -12.08 15.80
C GLN A 302 -23.06 -10.81 15.99
N ALA A 303 -22.93 -10.18 17.16
CA ALA A 303 -23.67 -8.97 17.48
C ALA A 303 -22.77 -7.92 18.12
N PHE A 304 -23.09 -6.64 17.94
CA PHE A 304 -22.43 -5.54 18.64
C PHE A 304 -23.44 -4.56 19.22
N GLU A 305 -23.02 -3.89 20.29
CA GLU A 305 -23.78 -2.83 20.95
C GLU A 305 -23.10 -1.49 20.69
N LEU A 306 -23.88 -0.46 20.34
CA LEU A 306 -23.42 0.94 20.28
C LEU A 306 -23.55 1.62 21.66
N ASN A 307 -22.81 2.69 21.91
CA ASN A 307 -22.91 3.47 23.16
C ASN A 307 -24.32 3.99 23.47
N SER A 308 -25.15 4.20 22.45
CA SER A 308 -26.58 4.48 22.55
C SER A 308 -27.44 3.30 23.04
N ASN A 309 -26.83 2.18 23.45
CA ASN A 309 -27.44 0.91 23.85
C ASN A 309 -28.33 0.28 22.76
N ARG A 310 -27.97 0.51 21.49
CA ARG A 310 -28.60 -0.12 20.33
C ARG A 310 -27.80 -1.34 19.93
N ASN A 311 -28.50 -2.46 19.74
CA ASN A 311 -27.89 -3.73 19.36
C ASN A 311 -28.11 -4.01 17.87
N PHE A 312 -27.09 -4.58 17.23
CA PHE A 312 -27.13 -5.00 15.83
C PHE A 312 -26.51 -6.38 15.69
N THR A 313 -27.13 -7.24 14.90
CA THR A 313 -26.49 -8.47 14.43
C THR A 313 -25.68 -8.17 13.17
N PHE A 314 -24.68 -8.99 12.88
CA PHE A 314 -23.91 -8.96 11.64
C PHE A 314 -23.63 -10.39 11.19
N ASN A 315 -23.18 -10.56 9.95
CA ASN A 315 -22.85 -11.86 9.37
C ASN A 315 -21.92 -11.66 8.16
N ASP A 316 -21.60 -12.73 7.45
CA ASP A 316 -20.72 -12.70 6.27
C ASP A 316 -21.24 -11.81 5.12
N GLY A 317 -22.55 -11.54 5.10
CA GLY A 317 -23.17 -10.60 4.16
C GLY A 317 -23.05 -9.13 4.56
N SER A 318 -22.65 -8.83 5.80
CA SER A 318 -22.41 -7.47 6.26
C SER A 318 -21.23 -6.85 5.50
N ILE A 319 -21.44 -5.63 5.00
CA ILE A 319 -20.42 -4.85 4.31
C ILE A 319 -19.67 -4.02 5.34
N VAL A 320 -18.45 -4.43 5.68
CA VAL A 320 -17.58 -3.67 6.59
C VAL A 320 -16.56 -2.88 5.76
N ILE A 321 -16.54 -1.56 5.99
CA ILE A 321 -15.62 -0.65 5.31
C ILE A 321 -14.72 0.00 6.35
N ARG A 322 -13.41 -0.15 6.17
CA ARG A 322 -12.40 0.48 7.04
C ARG A 322 -11.18 0.82 6.21
N ASN A 323 -10.59 1.99 6.47
CA ASN A 323 -9.40 2.46 5.76
C ASN A 323 -9.57 2.47 4.23
N GLY A 324 -10.77 2.82 3.76
CA GLY A 324 -11.12 2.84 2.33
C GLY A 324 -11.23 1.47 1.67
N ARG A 325 -11.20 0.37 2.43
CA ARG A 325 -11.21 -1.00 1.91
C ARG A 325 -12.42 -1.77 2.41
N LEU A 326 -12.84 -2.73 1.60
CA LEU A 326 -13.79 -3.76 2.03
C LEU A 326 -13.07 -4.75 2.93
N GLN A 327 -13.63 -5.01 4.11
CA GLN A 327 -13.04 -5.87 5.13
C GLN A 327 -13.98 -7.01 5.51
N ASP A 328 -13.40 -7.99 6.19
CA ASP A 328 -14.14 -8.99 6.94
C ASP A 328 -14.79 -8.38 8.20
N THR A 329 -15.84 -9.03 8.71
CA THR A 329 -16.48 -8.66 9.97
C THR A 329 -15.54 -8.68 11.16
N TYR A 330 -14.49 -9.52 11.14
CA TYR A 330 -13.45 -9.54 12.17
C TYR A 330 -12.59 -8.26 12.24
N ALA A 331 -12.71 -7.35 11.27
CA ALA A 331 -12.06 -6.03 11.33
C ALA A 331 -12.79 -5.04 12.25
N LEU A 332 -13.97 -5.39 12.76
CA LEU A 332 -14.70 -4.61 13.75
C LEU A 332 -14.06 -4.73 15.11
N ASN A 333 -13.87 -3.59 15.78
CA ASN A 333 -13.31 -3.53 17.13
C ASN A 333 -14.23 -2.72 18.04
N ALA A 334 -14.30 -3.10 19.32
CA ALA A 334 -14.82 -2.21 20.35
C ALA A 334 -14.07 -0.87 20.32
N ASN A 335 -14.75 0.20 20.73
CA ASN A 335 -14.31 1.59 20.68
C ASN A 335 -14.15 2.20 19.27
N SER A 336 -14.45 1.45 18.21
CA SER A 336 -14.52 2.01 16.85
C SER A 336 -15.73 2.94 16.73
N ASP A 337 -15.52 4.12 16.14
CA ASP A 337 -16.57 5.05 15.75
C ASP A 337 -17.10 4.64 14.37
N VAL A 338 -18.40 4.36 14.29
CA VAL A 338 -18.99 3.75 13.10
C VAL A 338 -20.25 4.45 12.63
N LEU A 339 -20.51 4.35 11.33
CA LEU A 339 -21.85 4.46 10.76
C LEU A 339 -22.39 3.06 10.50
N VAL A 340 -23.63 2.83 10.91
CA VAL A 340 -24.35 1.59 10.63
C VAL A 340 -25.56 1.90 9.77
N VAL A 341 -25.64 1.29 8.59
CA VAL A 341 -26.88 1.20 7.81
C VAL A 341 -27.49 -0.16 8.12
N ALA A 342 -28.56 -0.15 8.89
CA ALA A 342 -29.22 -1.34 9.39
C ALA A 342 -30.47 -1.68 8.57
N ASP A 343 -30.73 -2.97 8.43
CA ASP A 343 -31.93 -3.54 7.83
C ASP A 343 -32.69 -4.32 8.90
N GLY A 344 -33.94 -3.96 9.16
CA GLY A 344 -34.78 -4.69 10.10
C GLY A 344 -36.02 -3.94 10.59
N ARG A 345 -36.62 -4.43 11.66
CA ARG A 345 -37.84 -3.86 12.26
C ARG A 345 -37.71 -3.79 13.78
N GLY A 346 -38.02 -2.61 14.34
CA GLY A 346 -38.06 -2.46 15.79
C GLY A 346 -36.66 -2.58 16.38
N LEU A 347 -36.45 -3.56 17.26
CA LEU A 347 -35.14 -3.85 17.89
C LEU A 347 -34.36 -4.96 17.17
N ASP A 348 -35.01 -5.70 16.27
CA ASP A 348 -34.35 -6.73 15.46
C ASP A 348 -33.78 -6.07 14.22
N ARG A 349 -32.47 -5.85 14.23
CA ARG A 349 -31.75 -5.08 13.21
C ARG A 349 -30.43 -5.77 12.87
N MET A 350 -30.25 -6.03 11.59
CA MET A 350 -29.00 -6.50 11.03
C MET A 350 -28.21 -5.30 10.49
N ALA A 351 -26.93 -5.21 10.83
CA ALA A 351 -26.02 -4.25 10.22
C ALA A 351 -25.70 -4.69 8.78
N GLY A 352 -26.35 -4.06 7.79
CA GLY A 352 -26.07 -4.31 6.38
C GLY A 352 -24.75 -3.68 5.97
N ILE A 353 -24.50 -2.43 6.38
CA ILE A 353 -23.23 -1.73 6.17
C ILE A 353 -22.72 -1.21 7.51
N VAL A 354 -21.42 -1.40 7.76
CA VAL A 354 -20.68 -0.79 8.86
C VAL A 354 -19.49 -0.03 8.28
N TYR A 355 -19.56 1.30 8.30
CA TYR A 355 -18.46 2.17 7.87
C TYR A 355 -17.70 2.65 9.10
N VAL A 356 -16.42 2.28 9.21
CA VAL A 356 -15.54 2.65 10.33
C VAL A 356 -14.84 3.97 10.02
N TYR A 357 -15.02 4.96 10.88
CA TYR A 357 -14.42 6.29 10.72
C TYR A 357 -13.00 6.39 11.23
N ASN A 358 -12.57 5.47 12.10
CA ASN A 358 -11.25 5.51 12.72
C ASN A 358 -10.14 5.41 11.68
N GLU A 359 -9.22 6.35 11.78
CA GLU A 359 -7.97 6.36 11.04
C GLU A 359 -6.87 6.87 11.97
N ASP A 360 -5.72 6.22 11.95
CA ASP A 360 -4.58 6.53 12.82
C ASP A 360 -3.36 6.86 11.98
N ILE A 361 -2.33 7.46 12.56
CA ILE A 361 -1.04 7.71 11.88
C ILE A 361 -0.41 6.40 11.39
N ASN A 362 -0.52 5.33 12.19
CA ASN A 362 -0.04 4.00 11.84
C ASN A 362 -1.15 3.17 11.19
N ASN A 363 -0.80 2.47 10.11
CA ASN A 363 -1.74 1.61 9.38
C ASN A 363 -1.87 0.22 10.03
N SER A 364 -0.78 -0.22 10.67
CA SER A 364 -0.61 -1.49 11.36
C SER A 364 0.44 -1.30 12.47
N ASN A 365 0.79 -2.39 13.16
CA ASN A 365 1.84 -2.40 14.17
C ASN A 365 3.22 -2.83 13.62
N ILE A 366 3.40 -2.90 12.30
CA ILE A 366 4.72 -3.08 11.65
C ILE A 366 5.60 -1.83 11.85
N GLY A 367 4.99 -0.64 11.70
CA GLY A 367 5.66 0.66 11.86
C GLY A 367 5.43 1.29 13.23
N GLN A 368 6.35 2.19 13.62
CA GLN A 368 6.25 2.96 14.86
C GLN A 368 6.27 4.45 14.55
N ARG A 369 5.27 4.92 13.81
CA ARG A 369 5.18 6.34 13.42
C ARG A 369 4.62 7.17 14.55
N TYR A 370 5.34 8.23 14.92
CA TYR A 370 4.88 9.22 15.88
C TYR A 370 4.94 10.61 15.26
N LEU A 371 4.11 11.51 15.79
CA LEU A 371 4.16 12.92 15.46
C LEU A 371 4.40 13.71 16.74
N TYR A 372 5.52 14.42 16.78
CA TYR A 372 5.88 15.30 17.87
C TYR A 372 5.70 16.76 17.48
N SER A 373 5.51 17.61 18.48
CA SER A 373 5.71 19.04 18.36
C SER A 373 6.40 19.57 19.59
N GLY A 374 7.36 20.47 19.46
CA GLY A 374 8.13 20.96 20.61
C GLY A 374 9.18 21.97 20.23
N ARG A 375 9.84 22.56 21.23
CA ARG A 375 10.94 23.50 21.03
C ARG A 375 12.21 22.74 20.67
N LEU A 376 12.92 23.18 19.63
CA LEU A 376 14.26 22.69 19.31
C LEU A 376 15.25 23.30 20.30
N ASP A 377 15.87 22.45 21.13
CA ASP A 377 16.84 22.88 22.14
C ASP A 377 18.26 22.75 21.58
N GLN A 378 18.76 21.51 21.44
CA GLN A 378 20.08 21.22 20.91
C GLN A 378 19.98 20.43 19.59
N ILE A 379 20.81 20.78 18.60
CA ILE A 379 21.02 19.99 17.38
C ILE A 379 22.52 19.73 17.23
N ILE A 380 22.90 18.47 17.08
CA ILE A 380 24.26 18.03 16.72
C ILE A 380 24.17 17.04 15.57
N GLU A 381 25.30 16.68 14.96
CA GLU A 381 25.38 15.92 13.70
C GLU A 381 24.31 14.84 13.44
N ASP A 382 23.97 14.00 14.42
CA ASP A 382 23.02 12.88 14.29
C ASP A 382 21.78 12.98 15.21
N ARG A 383 21.63 14.07 15.99
CA ARG A 383 20.64 14.15 17.08
C ARG A 383 20.04 15.53 17.26
N VAL A 384 18.77 15.53 17.62
CA VAL A 384 18.04 16.72 18.07
C VAL A 384 17.31 16.44 19.37
N TRP A 385 17.33 17.42 20.27
CA TRP A 385 16.58 17.39 21.51
C TRP A 385 15.39 18.34 21.41
N LEU A 386 14.20 17.81 21.72
CA LEU A 386 13.00 18.60 21.90
C LEU A 386 12.78 18.88 23.38
N GLU A 387 12.62 20.15 23.75
CA GLU A 387 12.15 20.55 25.08
C GLU A 387 10.65 20.85 25.07
N ASP A 388 10.02 20.64 26.23
CA ASP A 388 8.58 20.86 26.46
C ASP A 388 7.73 20.31 25.32
N TYR A 389 8.01 19.06 24.95
CA TYR A 389 7.48 18.45 23.74
C TYR A 389 6.08 17.87 23.95
N PHE A 390 5.40 17.65 22.83
CA PHE A 390 4.08 17.08 22.74
C PHE A 390 4.12 15.89 21.79
N ILE A 391 3.33 14.85 22.08
CA ILE A 391 3.10 13.71 21.18
C ILE A 391 1.64 13.71 20.78
N LEU A 392 1.35 13.52 19.49
CA LEU A 392 -0.02 13.28 19.02
C LEU A 392 -0.39 11.83 19.32
N ASN A 393 -1.13 11.61 20.41
CA ASN A 393 -1.56 10.32 20.90
C ASN A 393 -3.09 10.18 20.73
N GLN A 394 -3.54 9.15 20.01
CA GLN A 394 -4.98 8.92 19.73
C GLN A 394 -5.72 10.17 19.24
N ASN A 395 -5.07 10.93 18.34
CA ASN A 395 -5.59 12.18 17.74
C ASN A 395 -5.63 13.40 18.67
N GLU A 396 -4.99 13.33 19.85
CA GLU A 396 -4.89 14.42 20.82
C GLU A 396 -3.44 14.71 21.20
N TRP A 397 -3.11 15.99 21.40
CA TRP A 397 -1.78 16.40 21.84
C TRP A 397 -1.61 16.14 23.34
N GLU A 398 -0.64 15.30 23.69
CA GLU A 398 -0.23 15.01 25.06
C GLU A 398 1.09 15.73 25.35
N SER A 399 1.15 16.50 26.44
CA SER A 399 2.28 17.37 26.79
C SER A 399 3.25 16.71 27.77
N PHE A 400 4.55 16.91 27.56
CA PHE A 400 5.62 16.44 28.44
C PHE A 400 6.60 17.57 28.72
N SER A 401 6.74 17.94 30.00
CA SER A 401 7.72 18.92 30.47
C SER A 401 9.08 18.23 30.74
N ASP A 402 9.63 17.62 29.70
CA ASP A 402 10.92 16.90 29.72
C ASP A 402 11.60 17.08 28.35
N THR A 403 12.80 16.53 28.21
CA THR A 403 13.54 16.54 26.95
C THR A 403 13.38 15.20 26.22
N LYS A 404 13.08 15.24 24.91
CA LYS A 404 13.05 14.07 24.03
C LYS A 404 14.23 14.11 23.06
N GLU A 405 15.10 13.12 23.17
CA GLU A 405 16.14 12.85 22.18
C GLU A 405 15.53 12.12 20.97
N LEU A 406 15.87 12.62 19.77
CA LEU A 406 15.52 12.04 18.48
C LEU A 406 16.75 12.02 17.57
N PHE A 407 16.78 11.08 16.62
CA PHE A 407 17.90 10.86 15.72
C PHE A 407 17.53 11.28 14.31
N TYR A 408 18.44 11.91 13.58
CA TYR A 408 18.24 12.19 12.16
C TYR A 408 19.49 11.85 11.37
N ASP A 409 19.32 11.68 10.06
CA ASP A 409 20.40 11.27 9.16
C ASP A 409 20.25 11.91 7.78
N ASN A 410 21.07 11.47 6.83
CA ASN A 410 21.06 11.99 5.45
C ASN A 410 19.75 11.71 4.70
N ASP A 411 18.95 10.74 5.15
CA ASP A 411 17.67 10.40 4.56
C ASP A 411 16.50 11.11 5.27
N THR A 412 16.78 11.92 6.30
CA THR A 412 15.77 12.76 6.96
C THR A 412 15.40 13.95 6.08
N SER A 413 14.11 14.13 5.82
CA SER A 413 13.59 15.31 5.11
C SER A 413 13.37 16.48 6.07
N ILE A 414 14.03 17.61 5.84
CA ILE A 414 13.97 18.80 6.71
C ILE A 414 13.43 19.98 5.90
N TYR A 415 12.39 20.64 6.40
CA TYR A 415 11.74 21.76 5.72
C TYR A 415 11.64 22.99 6.62
N ASP A 416 12.16 24.11 6.15
CA ASP A 416 12.03 25.41 6.81
C ASP A 416 10.74 26.08 6.33
N LEU A 417 9.78 26.28 7.25
CA LEU A 417 8.50 26.92 6.97
C LEU A 417 8.60 28.44 6.83
N GLU A 418 9.66 29.07 7.35
CA GLU A 418 9.91 30.50 7.23
C GLU A 418 10.41 30.84 5.83
N ASP A 419 11.39 30.07 5.34
CA ASP A 419 11.99 30.24 4.00
C ASP A 419 11.22 29.51 2.89
N GLY A 420 10.34 28.57 3.25
CA GLY A 420 9.57 27.76 2.30
C GLY A 420 10.44 26.83 1.44
N ARG A 421 11.44 26.19 2.05
CA ARG A 421 12.41 25.34 1.33
C ARG A 421 12.88 24.13 2.13
N PHE A 422 13.32 23.11 1.40
CA PHE A 422 14.08 22.00 1.97
C PHE A 422 15.49 22.43 2.34
N ILE A 423 15.98 21.93 3.46
CA ILE A 423 17.35 22.14 3.94
C ILE A 423 18.04 20.80 4.19
N THR A 424 19.36 20.79 4.09
CA THR A 424 20.18 19.60 4.34
C THR A 424 20.43 19.41 5.84
N PRO A 425 20.73 18.18 6.31
CA PRO A 425 21.16 17.94 7.68
C PRO A 425 22.37 18.81 8.11
N LYS A 426 23.26 19.11 7.17
CA LYS A 426 24.40 20.01 7.40
C LYS A 426 23.94 21.45 7.67
N GLU A 427 23.01 21.97 6.88
CA GLU A 427 22.40 23.28 7.13
C GLU A 427 21.60 23.29 8.44
N PHE A 428 20.96 22.18 8.79
CA PHE A 428 20.19 22.06 10.03
C PHE A 428 21.06 22.17 11.28
N VAL A 429 22.24 21.51 11.30
CA VAL A 429 23.21 21.62 12.40
C VAL A 429 23.89 23.00 12.45
N SER A 430 24.26 23.52 11.29
CA SER A 430 25.10 24.74 11.22
C SER A 430 24.31 26.04 11.19
N GLY A 431 23.00 25.97 10.99
CA GLY A 431 22.08 27.10 11.04
C GLY A 431 21.59 27.41 12.46
N ASP A 432 20.80 28.47 12.56
CA ASP A 432 20.31 29.00 13.84
C ASP A 432 19.05 28.27 14.36
N TYR A 433 18.91 26.97 14.06
CA TYR A 433 17.73 26.16 14.43
C TYR A 433 17.79 25.58 15.85
N SER A 434 18.96 25.59 16.50
CA SER A 434 19.14 25.15 17.89
C SER A 434 19.99 26.11 18.71
N MET A 435 19.71 26.18 20.00
CA MET A 435 20.30 27.12 20.95
C MET A 435 21.53 26.49 21.61
N SER A 436 22.72 26.93 21.19
CA SER A 436 23.93 26.57 21.92
C SER A 436 23.92 27.22 23.33
N SER A 437 24.12 26.38 24.34
CA SER A 437 24.12 26.61 25.79
C SER A 437 25.16 27.63 26.31
N THR A 438 25.03 28.90 25.93
CA THR A 438 25.87 29.99 26.49
C THR A 438 25.05 30.94 27.36
N LYS A 439 25.59 31.28 28.55
CA LYS A 439 24.98 32.20 29.54
C LYS A 439 24.57 33.58 29.00
N ASP A 440 25.09 33.97 27.84
CA ASP A 440 24.79 35.24 27.17
C ASP A 440 23.39 35.24 26.51
N HIS A 441 22.76 34.08 26.36
CA HIS A 441 21.50 33.92 25.60
C HIS A 441 20.26 34.50 26.30
N HIS A 442 20.18 34.45 27.64
CA HIS A 442 19.09 35.10 28.37
C HIS A 442 19.10 36.63 28.14
N GLU A 443 20.27 37.23 27.97
CA GLU A 443 20.36 38.67 27.66
C GLU A 443 19.96 38.98 26.21
N ASP A 444 20.28 38.11 25.26
CA ASP A 444 20.00 38.34 23.83
C ASP A 444 18.53 38.06 23.45
N CYS A 445 17.88 37.07 24.08
CA CYS A 445 16.43 36.86 23.96
C CYS A 445 15.62 37.97 24.65
N ASP A 446 16.04 38.44 25.83
CA ASP A 446 15.43 39.61 26.50
C ASP A 446 15.65 40.92 25.71
N ARG A 447 16.68 40.97 24.84
CA ARG A 447 16.94 42.06 23.88
C ARG A 447 16.23 41.87 22.53
N GLY A 448 15.64 40.71 22.26
CA GLY A 448 14.93 40.39 21.01
C GLY A 448 15.84 40.10 19.81
N GLU A 449 17.08 39.67 20.04
CA GLU A 449 18.10 39.45 19.01
C GLU A 449 18.06 38.04 18.41
N LEU A 450 17.42 37.06 19.07
CA LEU A 450 17.23 35.67 18.61
C LEU A 450 15.81 35.16 18.95
N LYS A 451 15.31 34.16 18.19
CA LYS A 451 13.99 33.53 18.40
C LYS A 451 14.11 32.02 18.59
N ASP A 452 13.29 31.46 19.49
CA ASP A 452 13.08 30.03 19.63
C ASP A 452 12.59 29.41 18.31
N TRP A 453 13.02 28.17 18.03
CA TRP A 453 12.49 27.39 16.93
C TRP A 453 11.68 26.21 17.45
N TYR A 454 10.64 25.87 16.70
CA TYR A 454 9.70 24.81 17.01
C TYR A 454 9.57 23.88 15.82
N GLY A 455 9.40 22.60 16.09
CA GLY A 455 9.28 21.56 15.07
C GLY A 455 7.92 20.86 15.08
N TYR A 456 7.48 20.43 13.90
CA TYR A 456 6.63 19.25 13.74
C TYR A 456 7.53 18.10 13.29
N VAL A 457 7.65 17.05 14.10
CA VAL A 457 8.61 15.97 13.87
C VAL A 457 7.89 14.65 13.68
N TYR A 458 7.97 14.09 12.48
CA TYR A 458 7.41 12.79 12.12
C TYR A 458 8.51 11.72 12.14
N THR A 459 8.34 10.71 12.97
CA THR A 459 9.39 9.73 13.27
C THR A 459 9.02 8.30 12.86
N ASP A 460 10.03 7.44 12.79
CA ASP A 460 9.96 5.98 12.84
C ASP A 460 10.70 5.51 14.10
N GLY A 461 9.97 5.12 15.13
CA GLY A 461 10.53 5.02 16.48
C GLY A 461 11.10 6.39 16.89
N ASP A 462 12.39 6.43 17.22
CA ASP A 462 13.11 7.66 17.57
C ASP A 462 13.86 8.29 16.38
N ARG A 463 13.84 7.67 15.20
CA ARG A 463 14.45 8.22 13.98
C ARG A 463 13.50 9.18 13.29
N ILE A 464 13.94 10.39 12.99
CA ILE A 464 13.18 11.40 12.26
C ILE A 464 13.16 11.01 10.77
N ALA A 465 11.96 10.79 10.26
CA ALA A 465 11.73 10.61 8.83
C ALA A 465 11.51 11.96 8.15
N ALA A 466 10.74 12.84 8.80
CA ALA A 466 10.48 14.19 8.33
C ALA A 466 10.37 15.19 9.49
N ILE A 467 10.88 16.39 9.29
CA ILE A 467 10.73 17.50 10.25
C ILE A 467 10.45 18.80 9.50
N SER A 468 9.52 19.59 10.03
CA SER A 468 9.27 20.96 9.58
C SER A 468 9.47 21.93 10.73
N VAL A 469 10.19 23.03 10.49
CA VAL A 469 10.64 23.95 11.54
C VAL A 469 10.12 25.37 11.29
N GLN A 470 9.80 26.08 12.36
CA GLN A 470 9.27 27.46 12.34
C GLN A 470 9.68 28.23 13.61
N LYS A 471 9.63 29.56 13.57
CA LYS A 471 10.04 30.42 14.69
C LYS A 471 8.96 30.68 15.73
N ASP A 472 7.70 30.52 15.35
CA ASP A 472 6.57 30.78 16.25
C ASP A 472 5.81 29.47 16.53
N MET A 473 5.65 29.14 17.82
CA MET A 473 4.91 27.94 18.22
C MET A 473 3.42 28.09 17.94
N ASP A 474 2.84 27.08 17.29
CA ASP A 474 1.41 27.03 17.07
C ASP A 474 0.65 26.65 18.36
N SER A 475 -0.56 27.19 18.49
CA SER A 475 -1.45 26.83 19.58
C SER A 475 -2.02 25.42 19.39
N LEU A 476 -1.35 24.41 19.93
CA LEU A 476 -1.77 22.99 19.84
C LEU A 476 -3.19 22.73 20.37
N LEU A 477 -3.64 23.50 21.37
CA LEU A 477 -5.01 23.41 21.92
C LEU A 477 -6.13 23.78 20.94
N ARG A 478 -5.79 24.53 19.88
CA ARG A 478 -6.75 24.89 18.82
C ARG A 478 -6.76 23.89 17.68
N GLN A 479 -5.74 23.04 17.61
CA GLN A 479 -5.59 22.08 16.55
C GLN A 479 -6.57 20.93 16.75
N ARG A 480 -6.97 20.36 15.63
CA ARG A 480 -7.75 19.13 15.59
C ARG A 480 -7.24 18.24 14.48
N VAL A 481 -7.54 16.97 14.62
CA VAL A 481 -7.28 15.98 13.58
C VAL A 481 -8.52 15.82 12.71
N THR A 482 -8.30 15.77 11.41
CA THR A 482 -9.32 15.50 10.41
C THR A 482 -8.83 14.41 9.47
N ASN A 483 -9.70 13.45 9.15
CA ASN A 483 -9.46 12.53 8.04
C ASN A 483 -10.42 12.84 6.87
N GLY A 484 -10.08 12.38 5.67
CA GLY A 484 -10.92 12.58 4.49
C GLY A 484 -10.27 12.08 3.20
N ILE A 485 -11.01 12.16 2.09
CA ILE A 485 -10.56 11.76 0.76
C ILE A 485 -10.41 13.00 -0.10
N VAL A 486 -9.31 13.15 -0.83
CA VAL A 486 -9.08 14.29 -1.73
C VAL A 486 -10.06 14.23 -2.90
N SER A 487 -10.83 15.30 -3.07
CA SER A 487 -11.71 15.52 -4.23
C SER A 487 -11.00 16.35 -5.29
N SER A 488 -10.47 17.52 -4.91
CA SER A 488 -9.70 18.41 -5.78
C SER A 488 -8.54 19.06 -5.03
N ILE A 489 -7.56 19.52 -5.80
CA ILE A 489 -6.40 20.27 -5.34
C ILE A 489 -6.29 21.50 -6.24
N GLU A 490 -6.15 22.67 -5.65
CA GLU A 490 -6.23 23.95 -6.34
C GLU A 490 -5.18 24.91 -5.77
N ASP A 491 -4.36 25.48 -6.66
CA ASP A 491 -3.46 26.58 -6.32
C ASP A 491 -4.22 27.91 -6.45
N ASP A 492 -4.54 28.54 -5.32
CA ASP A 492 -5.25 29.81 -5.30
C ASP A 492 -4.24 30.97 -5.27
N PRO A 493 -4.31 31.94 -6.20
CA PRO A 493 -3.35 33.05 -6.28
C PRO A 493 -3.24 33.91 -5.02
N THR A 494 -4.23 33.86 -4.12
CA THR A 494 -4.32 34.74 -2.94
C THR A 494 -4.01 34.03 -1.63
N VAL A 495 -4.28 32.72 -1.55
CA VAL A 495 -4.12 31.95 -0.31
C VAL A 495 -3.19 30.74 -0.47
N GLY A 496 -2.67 30.48 -1.67
CA GLY A 496 -1.79 29.36 -1.98
C GLY A 496 -2.55 28.04 -2.15
N TRP A 497 -1.85 26.93 -1.95
CA TRP A 497 -2.37 25.60 -2.21
C TRP A 497 -3.52 25.21 -1.27
N ASN A 498 -4.63 24.76 -1.84
CA ASN A 498 -5.79 24.24 -1.13
C ASN A 498 -6.17 22.85 -1.62
N ILE A 499 -6.76 22.08 -0.72
CA ILE A 499 -7.39 20.80 -0.99
C ILE A 499 -8.86 20.84 -0.59
N VAL A 500 -9.69 20.13 -1.34
CA VAL A 500 -11.09 19.88 -0.98
C VAL A 500 -11.21 18.41 -0.60
N LEU A 501 -11.58 18.17 0.66
CA LEU A 501 -11.81 16.83 1.18
C LEU A 501 -13.30 16.50 1.17
N ARG A 502 -13.61 15.30 0.68
CA ARG A 502 -14.91 14.65 0.83
C ARG A 502 -14.84 13.58 1.90
N ASN A 503 -16.01 13.16 2.40
CA ASN A 503 -16.16 12.16 3.45
C ASN A 503 -15.31 12.47 4.69
N SER A 504 -15.20 13.76 5.02
CA SER A 504 -14.32 14.20 6.10
C SER A 504 -14.90 13.90 7.47
N ASN A 505 -14.06 13.54 8.43
CA ASN A 505 -14.44 13.39 9.84
C ASN A 505 -13.45 14.18 10.71
N ASP A 506 -13.96 14.93 11.67
CA ASP A 506 -13.13 15.63 12.68
C ASP A 506 -13.08 14.80 13.95
N TRP A 507 -11.91 14.65 14.55
CA TRP A 507 -11.81 14.15 15.92
C TRP A 507 -12.38 15.17 16.91
N SER A 508 -13.17 14.70 17.87
CA SER A 508 -13.73 15.54 18.94
C SER A 508 -13.24 15.07 20.29
N ASN A 509 -12.32 15.83 20.90
CA ASN A 509 -11.75 15.50 22.20
C ASN A 509 -12.83 15.41 23.30
N TYR A 510 -13.84 16.29 23.25
CA TYR A 510 -14.94 16.30 24.22
C TYR A 510 -15.76 15.00 24.21
N ARG A 511 -15.88 14.36 23.04
CA ARG A 511 -16.66 13.12 22.87
C ARG A 511 -15.78 11.88 22.70
N SER A 512 -14.46 12.07 22.62
CA SER A 512 -13.46 11.06 22.26
C SER A 512 -13.92 10.19 21.08
N GLN A 513 -14.40 10.84 20.01
CA GLN A 513 -14.95 10.15 18.83
C GLN A 513 -14.77 10.96 17.54
N TRP A 514 -14.68 10.25 16.42
CA TRP A 514 -14.77 10.84 15.09
C TRP A 514 -16.18 11.37 14.79
N MET A 515 -16.24 12.61 14.28
CA MET A 515 -17.46 13.33 13.97
C MET A 515 -17.55 13.58 12.45
N PRO A 516 -18.47 12.93 11.74
CA PRO A 516 -18.60 13.11 10.30
C PRO A 516 -19.05 14.52 9.93
N LYS A 517 -18.48 15.05 8.86
CA LYS A 517 -18.92 16.27 8.20
C LYS A 517 -20.02 15.94 7.19
N ASN A 518 -20.98 16.86 7.05
CA ASN A 518 -22.10 16.74 6.12
C ASN A 518 -21.88 17.49 4.79
N SER A 519 -20.70 18.08 4.60
CA SER A 519 -20.26 18.79 3.40
C SER A 519 -18.77 18.55 3.17
N ASP A 520 -18.33 18.86 1.97
CA ASP A 520 -16.90 18.89 1.66
C ASP A 520 -16.19 19.96 2.51
N LEU A 521 -14.92 19.72 2.80
CA LEU A 521 -14.09 20.56 3.64
C LEU A 521 -12.91 21.09 2.84
N ARG A 522 -12.82 22.41 2.69
CA ARG A 522 -11.65 23.07 2.09
C ARG A 522 -10.59 23.29 3.17
N ILE A 523 -9.35 22.93 2.87
CA ILE A 523 -8.19 23.09 3.75
C ILE A 523 -7.04 23.70 2.96
N ASN A 524 -6.35 24.67 3.54
CA ASN A 524 -5.11 25.22 3.00
C ASN A 524 -3.91 24.38 3.46
N ILE A 525 -3.03 24.05 2.52
CA ILE A 525 -1.85 23.19 2.74
C ILE A 525 -0.54 23.89 2.37
N ASP A 526 -0.59 25.19 2.08
CA ASP A 526 0.56 25.96 1.57
C ASP A 526 1.74 25.96 2.55
N SER A 527 1.45 26.07 3.85
CA SER A 527 2.45 26.04 4.94
C SER A 527 2.37 24.74 5.77
N ALA A 528 2.00 23.63 5.14
CA ALA A 528 1.87 22.34 5.82
C ALA A 528 3.05 21.41 5.53
N ALA A 529 3.44 20.63 6.52
CA ALA A 529 4.31 19.47 6.33
C ALA A 529 3.51 18.34 5.67
N ILE A 530 3.73 18.08 4.38
CA ILE A 530 3.00 17.03 3.64
C ILE A 530 3.89 15.80 3.54
N ILE A 531 3.44 14.69 4.13
CA ILE A 531 4.20 13.46 4.28
C ILE A 531 3.52 12.34 3.49
N LYS A 532 4.28 11.66 2.64
CA LYS A 532 3.84 10.48 1.89
C LYS A 532 4.96 9.45 1.91
N ASN A 533 4.65 8.22 2.30
CA ASN A 533 5.62 7.12 2.43
C ASN A 533 6.86 7.49 3.29
N GLY A 534 6.65 8.22 4.37
CA GLY A 534 7.71 8.63 5.30
C GLY A 534 8.60 9.78 4.82
N SER A 535 8.36 10.35 3.65
CA SER A 535 9.13 11.49 3.12
C SER A 535 8.24 12.71 2.94
N LEU A 536 8.83 13.91 3.00
CA LEU A 536 8.12 15.14 2.68
C LEU A 536 7.94 15.26 1.17
N ILE A 537 6.74 15.67 0.76
CA ILE A 537 6.37 15.87 -0.65
C ILE A 537 5.80 17.28 -0.85
N LYS A 538 5.69 17.71 -2.10
CA LYS A 538 5.05 18.96 -2.46
C LYS A 538 3.53 18.77 -2.66
N PRO A 539 2.73 19.84 -2.58
CA PRO A 539 1.28 19.78 -2.82
C PRO A 539 0.84 19.09 -4.12
N GLN A 540 1.63 19.23 -5.18
CA GLN A 540 1.34 18.66 -6.51
C GLN A 540 1.46 17.14 -6.58
N GLU A 541 2.09 16.51 -5.58
CA GLU A 541 2.30 15.06 -5.50
C GLU A 541 1.16 14.33 -4.76
N ILE A 542 0.18 15.10 -4.24
CA ILE A 542 -1.09 14.57 -3.75
C ILE A 542 -1.97 14.30 -4.97
N ASN A 543 -2.60 13.14 -5.02
CA ASN A 543 -3.52 12.77 -6.08
C ASN A 543 -4.99 12.92 -5.63
N SER A 544 -5.88 13.11 -6.61
CA SER A 544 -7.31 12.90 -6.38
C SER A 544 -7.55 11.48 -5.88
N SER A 545 -8.43 11.34 -4.90
CA SER A 545 -8.71 10.10 -4.16
C SER A 545 -7.66 9.67 -3.13
N ASP A 546 -6.56 10.39 -2.97
CA ASP A 546 -5.64 10.17 -1.84
C ASP A 546 -6.43 10.35 -0.52
N ARG A 547 -6.19 9.44 0.42
CA ARG A 547 -6.75 9.52 1.77
C ARG A 547 -5.78 10.30 2.65
N LEU A 548 -6.29 11.26 3.42
CA LEU A 548 -5.46 12.11 4.25
C LEU A 548 -5.82 11.99 5.71
N TYR A 549 -4.79 12.03 6.55
CA TYR A 549 -4.85 12.29 7.98
C TYR A 549 -4.19 13.65 8.24
N VAL A 550 -4.96 14.63 8.69
CA VAL A 550 -4.57 16.04 8.71
C VAL A 550 -4.64 16.61 10.13
N VAL A 551 -3.54 17.16 10.61
CA VAL A 551 -3.52 18.03 11.79
C VAL A 551 -3.67 19.47 11.32
N ARG A 552 -4.71 20.17 11.79
CA ARG A 552 -5.02 21.52 11.32
C ARG A 552 -5.49 22.45 12.44
N ASP A 553 -5.22 23.74 12.30
CA ASP A 553 -5.90 24.82 13.01
C ASP A 553 -6.91 25.45 12.06
N ASP A 554 -8.17 25.06 12.23
CA ASP A 554 -9.28 25.48 11.39
C ASP A 554 -9.00 25.27 9.90
N PHE A 555 -8.92 26.32 9.09
CA PHE A 555 -8.68 26.23 7.65
C PHE A 555 -7.25 25.81 7.29
N ARG A 556 -6.27 26.00 8.17
CA ARG A 556 -4.84 25.81 7.86
C ARG A 556 -4.33 24.45 8.35
N ALA A 557 -3.87 23.61 7.43
CA ALA A 557 -3.15 22.40 7.78
C ALA A 557 -1.76 22.74 8.33
N LYS A 558 -1.31 21.93 9.28
CA LYS A 558 0.04 21.96 9.87
C LYS A 558 0.82 20.74 9.44
N VAL A 559 0.18 19.58 9.53
CA VAL A 559 0.73 18.30 9.07
C VAL A 559 -0.32 17.56 8.27
N VAL A 560 0.04 17.07 7.09
CA VAL A 560 -0.79 16.27 6.20
C VAL A 560 -0.08 14.95 5.97
N ILE A 561 -0.69 13.83 6.36
CA ILE A 561 -0.16 12.49 6.13
C ILE A 561 -1.04 11.82 5.07
N VAL A 562 -0.45 11.51 3.92
CA VAL A 562 -1.10 10.75 2.84
C VAL A 562 -1.06 9.26 3.18
N LYS A 563 -2.20 8.58 3.02
CA LYS A 563 -2.47 7.22 3.51
C LYS A 563 -2.48 6.14 2.43
#